data_AF-A0A0W8FDG1-F1
#
_entry.id   AF-A0A0W8FDG1-F1
#
_cell.length_a   1.000
_cell.length_b   1.000
_cell.length_c   1.000
_cell.angle_alpha   90.00
_cell.angle_beta   90.00
_cell.angle_gamma   90.00
#
_symmetry.space_group_name_H-M   'P 1'
#
loop_
_entity.id
_entity.type
_entity.pdbx_description
1 polymer ?
#
loop_
_entity_poly.entity_id
_entity_poly.type
_entity_poly.pdbx_seq_one_letter_code
_entity_poly.pdbx_strand_id
1 'polypeptide(L)'
;MKNIQRDMESPQYLRKYQKDPIFVKPITLRIRDREIAGFCYYDLYREQDERNLFYLRLHDIRQKLESLRVPRWRKPEEVFREWAGHLARYFSWNLQGDRLQVEIWKNAVAQRVNRMGKQIILVHGPLDWEECLTVYRERDAIEKAFRALKTDLQVMPLNVRKEATLKGYLFVIFLSLILRMRLLKRMKDTGLLEDYTLEGLLLELAKIKKIRLANGEVITTEISKKQRTIQEALGLCA
;
A
#
# COMPACT_ATOMS: atom_id res chain seq x y z
N MET A 1 -14.61 5.33 -24.04
CA MET A 1 -13.77 4.55 -23.09
C MET A 1 -13.86 3.03 -23.26
N LYS A 2 -15.03 2.41 -23.52
CA LYS A 2 -15.16 0.94 -23.70
C LYS A 2 -14.25 0.33 -24.80
N ASN A 3 -14.01 1.05 -25.91
CA ASN A 3 -13.15 0.55 -27.01
C ASN A 3 -11.64 0.63 -26.73
N ILE A 4 -11.19 1.42 -25.75
CA ILE A 4 -9.75 1.53 -25.45
C ILE A 4 -9.25 0.25 -24.76
N GLN A 5 -10.11 -0.39 -23.97
CA GLN A 5 -9.74 -1.54 -23.12
C GLN A 5 -9.56 -2.87 -23.86
N ARG A 6 -10.30 -3.12 -24.95
CA ARG A 6 -10.25 -4.42 -25.66
C ARG A 6 -8.98 -4.63 -26.48
N ASP A 7 -8.34 -3.55 -26.93
CA ASP A 7 -7.18 -3.65 -27.83
C ASP A 7 -5.83 -3.48 -27.11
N MET A 8 -5.82 -3.23 -25.78
CA MET A 8 -4.57 -2.96 -25.07
C MET A 8 -3.59 -4.13 -25.07
N GLU A 9 -4.11 -5.36 -25.13
CA GLU A 9 -3.31 -6.59 -25.16
C GLU A 9 -2.83 -6.96 -26.56
N SER A 10 -3.09 -6.10 -27.56
CA SER A 10 -2.61 -6.35 -28.92
C SER A 10 -1.08 -6.35 -28.95
N PRO A 11 -0.42 -7.34 -29.59
CA PRO A 11 1.03 -7.41 -29.72
C PRO A 11 1.66 -6.15 -30.34
N GLN A 12 0.90 -5.39 -31.14
CA GLN A 12 1.37 -4.13 -31.73
C GLN A 12 1.70 -3.04 -30.69
N TYR A 13 1.12 -3.14 -29.49
CA TYR A 13 1.38 -2.23 -28.37
C TYR A 13 2.41 -2.78 -27.39
N LEU A 14 2.93 -3.99 -27.62
CA LEU A 14 3.94 -4.59 -26.75
C LEU A 14 5.25 -3.78 -26.84
N ARG A 15 5.71 -3.35 -25.67
CA ARG A 15 6.97 -2.67 -25.45
C ARG A 15 7.70 -3.34 -24.30
N LYS A 16 8.97 -3.00 -24.16
CA LYS A 16 9.81 -3.41 -23.03
C LYS A 16 10.18 -2.15 -22.26
N TYR A 17 9.80 -2.10 -20.99
CA TYR A 17 10.24 -1.04 -20.09
C TYR A 17 11.23 -1.66 -19.11
N GLN A 18 12.48 -1.21 -19.15
CA GLN A 18 13.60 -1.84 -18.44
C GLN A 18 13.74 -3.34 -18.81
N LYS A 19 13.33 -4.26 -17.93
CA LYS A 19 13.38 -5.71 -18.15
C LYS A 19 12.01 -6.36 -18.37
N ASP A 20 10.94 -5.60 -18.16
CA ASP A 20 9.59 -6.14 -18.06
C ASP A 20 8.73 -5.81 -19.29
N PRO A 21 7.86 -6.74 -19.73
CA PRO A 21 6.90 -6.47 -20.79
C PRO A 21 5.82 -5.49 -20.29
N ILE A 22 5.49 -4.52 -21.13
CA ILE A 22 4.40 -3.56 -20.88
C ILE A 22 3.69 -3.25 -22.19
N PHE A 23 2.37 -3.06 -22.16
CA PHE A 23 1.63 -2.60 -23.33
C PHE A 23 1.41 -1.09 -23.27
N VAL A 24 1.64 -0.42 -24.39
CA VAL A 24 1.59 1.04 -24.48
C VAL A 24 0.82 1.45 -25.73
N LYS A 25 -0.34 2.08 -25.50
CA LYS A 25 -1.19 2.62 -26.56
C LYS A 25 -1.20 4.14 -26.48
N PRO A 26 -0.67 4.86 -27.48
CA PRO A 26 -0.89 6.30 -27.61
C PRO A 26 -2.38 6.59 -27.71
N ILE A 27 -2.84 7.61 -26.99
CA ILE A 27 -4.23 8.02 -26.96
C ILE A 27 -4.34 9.54 -27.01
N THR A 28 -5.45 10.01 -27.57
CA THR A 28 -5.86 11.40 -27.50
C THR A 28 -7.20 11.44 -26.79
N LEU A 29 -7.28 12.19 -25.68
CA LEU A 29 -8.51 12.37 -24.93
C LEU A 29 -9.01 13.80 -25.08
N ARG A 30 -10.27 13.94 -25.46
CA ARG A 30 -10.96 15.23 -25.45
C ARG A 30 -11.48 15.51 -24.04
N ILE A 31 -10.92 16.55 -23.40
CA ILE A 31 -11.34 17.03 -22.08
C ILE A 31 -11.90 18.43 -22.28
N ARG A 32 -13.23 18.56 -22.11
CA ARG A 32 -14.00 19.76 -22.50
C ARG A 32 -13.76 20.06 -23.99
N ASP A 33 -13.09 21.17 -24.29
CA ASP A 33 -12.81 21.64 -25.66
C ASP A 33 -11.34 21.53 -26.05
N ARG A 34 -10.54 20.78 -25.28
CA ARG A 34 -9.11 20.57 -25.57
C ARG A 34 -8.83 19.10 -25.82
N GLU A 35 -8.10 18.83 -26.88
CA GLU A 35 -7.50 17.52 -27.11
C GLU A 35 -6.17 17.45 -26.37
N ILE A 36 -6.02 16.41 -25.56
CA ILE A 36 -4.81 16.18 -24.77
C ILE A 36 -4.28 14.80 -25.15
N ALA A 37 -3.04 14.79 -25.61
CA ALA A 37 -2.32 13.56 -25.91
C ALA A 37 -1.92 12.84 -24.61
N GLY A 38 -1.71 11.54 -24.72
CA GLY A 38 -1.31 10.72 -23.60
C GLY A 38 -1.01 9.29 -24.02
N PHE A 39 -0.73 8.47 -23.02
CA PHE A 39 -0.45 7.06 -23.20
C PHE A 39 -1.31 6.25 -22.23
N CYS A 40 -1.88 5.18 -22.75
CA CYS A 40 -2.52 4.15 -21.95
C CYS A 40 -1.54 3.01 -21.76
N TYR A 41 -1.16 2.74 -20.52
CA TYR A 41 -0.23 1.69 -20.14
C TYR A 41 -0.99 0.52 -19.55
N TYR A 42 -0.56 -0.69 -19.88
CA TYR A 42 -0.99 -1.90 -19.22
C TYR A 42 0.23 -2.71 -18.78
N ASP A 43 0.40 -2.76 -17.46
CA ASP A 43 1.51 -3.41 -16.77
C ASP A 43 1.01 -4.73 -16.16
N LEU A 44 1.55 -5.84 -16.68
CA LEU A 44 1.13 -7.21 -16.33
C LEU A 44 1.48 -7.56 -14.88
N TYR A 45 2.66 -7.14 -14.42
CA TYR A 45 3.08 -7.37 -13.03
C TYR A 45 2.18 -6.60 -12.08
N ARG A 46 1.93 -5.34 -12.39
CA ARG A 46 1.02 -4.50 -11.59
C ARG A 46 -0.40 -5.05 -11.58
N GLU A 47 -0.92 -5.53 -12.71
CA GLU A 47 -2.23 -6.18 -12.76
C GLU A 47 -2.28 -7.38 -11.82
N GLN A 48 -1.28 -8.27 -11.89
CA GLN A 48 -1.22 -9.46 -11.07
C GLN A 48 -1.16 -9.12 -9.58
N ASP A 49 -0.33 -8.14 -9.20
CA ASP A 49 -0.20 -7.68 -7.81
C ASP A 49 -1.52 -7.07 -7.29
N GLU A 50 -2.14 -6.18 -8.06
CA GLU A 50 -3.42 -5.56 -7.70
C GLU A 50 -4.53 -6.61 -7.59
N ARG A 51 -4.53 -7.62 -8.48
CA ARG A 51 -5.52 -8.70 -8.52
C ARG A 51 -5.37 -9.64 -7.33
N ASN A 52 -4.14 -10.06 -7.04
CA ASN A 52 -3.82 -10.90 -5.89
C ASN A 52 -4.27 -10.24 -4.58
N LEU A 53 -3.85 -8.98 -4.36
CA LEU A 53 -4.20 -8.24 -3.15
C LEU A 53 -5.71 -8.05 -3.01
N PHE A 54 -6.40 -7.77 -4.11
CA PHE A 54 -7.86 -7.60 -4.10
C PHE A 54 -8.59 -8.89 -3.75
N TYR A 55 -8.18 -10.03 -4.33
CA TYR A 55 -8.81 -11.31 -4.05
C TYR A 55 -8.57 -11.79 -2.61
N LEU A 56 -7.36 -11.62 -2.08
CA LEU A 56 -7.08 -11.90 -0.66
C LEU A 56 -8.00 -11.08 0.24
N ARG A 57 -8.11 -9.77 0.01
CA ARG A 57 -9.00 -8.90 0.80
C ARG A 57 -10.47 -9.28 0.67
N LEU A 58 -10.94 -9.65 -0.53
CA LEU A 58 -12.31 -10.11 -0.71
C LEU A 58 -12.57 -11.41 0.07
N HIS A 59 -11.62 -12.34 0.03
CA HIS A 59 -11.71 -13.59 0.77
C HIS A 59 -11.74 -13.34 2.29
N ASP A 60 -10.80 -12.56 2.81
CA ASP A 60 -10.68 -12.29 4.25
C ASP A 60 -11.92 -11.59 4.80
N ILE A 61 -12.43 -10.58 4.09
CA ILE A 61 -13.66 -9.88 4.49
C ILE A 61 -14.87 -10.80 4.38
N ARG A 62 -14.97 -11.64 3.36
CA ARG A 62 -16.05 -12.62 3.26
C ARG A 62 -16.05 -13.57 4.45
N GLN A 63 -14.90 -14.20 4.74
CA GLN A 63 -14.77 -15.10 5.89
C GLN A 63 -15.11 -14.39 7.18
N LYS A 64 -14.65 -13.14 7.33
CA LYS A 64 -14.99 -12.34 8.50
C LYS A 64 -16.48 -12.14 8.62
N LEU A 65 -17.17 -11.68 7.56
CA LEU A 65 -18.61 -11.44 7.57
C LEU A 65 -19.42 -12.72 7.85
N GLU A 66 -19.06 -13.85 7.24
CA GLU A 66 -19.73 -15.14 7.46
C GLU A 66 -19.52 -15.67 8.90
N SER A 67 -18.43 -15.28 9.56
CA SER A 67 -18.18 -15.62 10.96
C SER A 67 -18.98 -14.78 11.97
N LEU A 68 -19.55 -13.65 11.54
CA LEU A 68 -20.26 -12.74 12.43
C LEU A 68 -21.64 -13.27 12.81
N ARG A 69 -22.01 -13.03 14.06
CA ARG A 69 -23.39 -13.15 14.54
C ARG A 69 -23.96 -11.74 14.75
N VAL A 70 -25.07 -11.46 14.09
CA VAL A 70 -25.77 -10.18 14.18
C VAL A 70 -26.64 -10.17 15.45
N PRO A 71 -26.35 -9.28 16.41
CA PRO A 71 -27.18 -9.16 17.61
C PRO A 71 -28.58 -8.64 17.26
N ARG A 72 -29.61 -9.12 17.97
CA ARG A 72 -31.02 -8.72 17.73
C ARG A 72 -31.29 -7.22 17.81
N TRP A 73 -30.48 -6.48 18.57
CA TRP A 73 -30.62 -5.03 18.74
C TRP A 73 -29.90 -4.20 17.67
N ARG A 74 -29.13 -4.82 16.77
CA ARG A 74 -28.46 -4.14 15.66
C ARG A 74 -29.10 -4.52 14.34
N LYS A 75 -29.13 -3.55 13.42
CA LYS A 75 -29.59 -3.81 12.04
C LYS A 75 -28.51 -4.58 11.28
N PRO A 76 -28.85 -5.68 10.59
CA PRO A 76 -27.88 -6.45 9.80
C PRO A 76 -27.15 -5.61 8.75
N GLU A 77 -27.82 -4.64 8.15
CA GLU A 77 -27.22 -3.72 7.16
C GLU A 77 -26.07 -2.89 7.75
N GLU A 78 -26.21 -2.45 9.00
CA GLU A 78 -25.20 -1.63 9.69
C GLU A 78 -23.98 -2.49 10.02
N VAL A 79 -24.21 -3.69 10.55
CA VAL A 79 -23.13 -4.66 10.83
C VAL A 79 -22.40 -5.00 9.53
N PHE A 80 -23.13 -5.32 8.46
CA PHE A 80 -22.52 -5.61 7.17
C PHE A 80 -21.67 -4.43 6.67
N ARG A 81 -22.18 -3.19 6.70
CA ARG A 81 -21.42 -2.01 6.22
C ARG A 81 -20.20 -1.71 7.07
N GLU A 82 -20.30 -1.86 8.38
CA GLU A 82 -19.20 -1.65 9.33
C GLU A 82 -18.01 -2.54 8.98
N TRP A 83 -18.26 -3.83 8.74
CA TRP A 83 -17.22 -4.82 8.47
C TRP A 83 -16.78 -4.88 7.01
N ALA A 84 -17.71 -4.73 6.05
CA ALA A 84 -17.38 -4.77 4.62
C ALA A 84 -16.70 -3.48 4.12
N GLY A 85 -16.99 -2.34 4.76
CA GLY A 85 -16.42 -1.03 4.44
C GLY A 85 -16.48 -0.70 2.95
N HIS A 86 -15.33 -0.31 2.38
CA HIS A 86 -15.23 0.05 0.96
C HIS A 86 -15.49 -1.11 -0.01
N LEU A 87 -15.41 -2.36 0.47
CA LEU A 87 -15.64 -3.57 -0.32
C LEU A 87 -17.11 -4.00 -0.34
N ALA A 88 -18.01 -3.33 0.40
CA ALA A 88 -19.43 -3.65 0.45
C ALA A 88 -20.07 -3.79 -0.95
N ARG A 89 -19.64 -2.98 -1.92
CA ARG A 89 -20.14 -3.01 -3.31
C ARG A 89 -19.87 -4.32 -4.08
N TYR A 90 -18.98 -5.18 -3.58
CA TYR A 90 -18.59 -6.44 -4.20
C TYR A 90 -19.32 -7.64 -3.60
N PHE A 91 -20.20 -7.43 -2.62
CA PHE A 91 -20.91 -8.50 -1.93
C PHE A 91 -22.42 -8.28 -2.02
N SER A 92 -23.14 -9.39 -2.14
CA SER A 92 -24.55 -9.51 -1.78
C SER A 92 -24.65 -10.33 -0.50
N TRP A 93 -25.67 -10.07 0.32
CA TRP A 93 -25.84 -10.82 1.55
C TRP A 93 -27.31 -11.01 1.89
N ASN A 94 -27.58 -12.07 2.65
CA ASN A 94 -28.87 -12.35 3.25
C ASN A 94 -28.66 -12.76 4.71
N LEU A 95 -29.68 -12.54 5.55
CA LEU A 95 -29.66 -13.00 6.93
C LEU A 95 -30.27 -14.41 7.03
N GLN A 96 -29.52 -15.37 7.53
CA GLN A 96 -30.02 -16.70 7.90
C GLN A 96 -29.90 -16.88 9.41
N GLY A 97 -31.02 -16.82 10.12
CA GLY A 97 -31.02 -16.83 11.58
C GLY A 97 -30.34 -15.57 12.13
N ASP A 98 -29.22 -15.74 12.82
CA ASP A 98 -28.38 -14.64 13.34
C ASP A 98 -27.10 -14.44 12.53
N ARG A 99 -26.91 -15.11 11.38
CA ARG A 99 -25.67 -15.05 10.60
C ARG A 99 -25.86 -14.42 9.23
N LEU A 100 -24.83 -13.73 8.77
CA LEU A 100 -24.76 -13.19 7.41
C LEU A 100 -24.28 -14.28 6.45
N GLN A 101 -25.13 -14.66 5.50
CA GLN A 101 -24.69 -15.41 4.34
C GLN A 101 -24.25 -14.43 3.26
N VAL A 102 -23.01 -14.53 2.80
CA VAL A 102 -22.41 -13.55 1.89
C VAL A 102 -22.00 -14.21 0.58
N GLU A 103 -22.38 -13.58 -0.52
CA GLU A 103 -22.00 -13.98 -1.87
C GLU A 103 -21.20 -12.86 -2.55
N ILE A 104 -20.26 -13.26 -3.42
CA ILE A 104 -19.45 -12.33 -4.19
C ILE A 104 -20.18 -11.95 -5.48
N TRP A 105 -20.38 -10.66 -5.69
CA TRP A 105 -21.01 -10.15 -6.89
C TRP A 105 -20.05 -10.16 -8.08
N LYS A 106 -20.12 -11.24 -8.88
CA LYS A 106 -19.21 -11.53 -10.01
C LYS A 106 -19.01 -10.36 -10.97
N ASN A 107 -20.09 -9.66 -11.35
CA ASN A 107 -20.02 -8.56 -12.32
C ASN A 107 -19.24 -7.36 -11.78
N ALA A 108 -19.45 -7.00 -10.51
CA ALA A 108 -18.72 -5.90 -9.87
C ALA A 108 -17.22 -6.23 -9.73
N VAL A 109 -16.90 -7.46 -9.37
CA VAL A 109 -15.53 -7.97 -9.29
C VAL A 109 -14.87 -7.96 -10.67
N ALA A 110 -15.50 -8.55 -11.68
CA ALA A 110 -14.97 -8.58 -13.05
C ALA A 110 -14.71 -7.16 -13.60
N GLN A 111 -15.63 -6.21 -13.35
CA GLN A 111 -15.43 -4.82 -13.75
C GLN A 111 -14.22 -4.16 -13.08
N ARG A 112 -13.97 -4.48 -11.80
CA ARG A 112 -12.81 -3.97 -11.05
C ARG A 112 -11.52 -4.58 -11.56
N VAL A 113 -11.49 -5.91 -11.77
CA VAL A 113 -10.34 -6.66 -12.28
C VAL A 113 -9.94 -6.20 -13.68
N ASN A 114 -10.90 -5.98 -14.57
CA ASN A 114 -10.63 -5.51 -15.93
C ASN A 114 -9.87 -4.16 -16.01
N ARG A 115 -9.93 -3.36 -14.95
CA ARG A 115 -9.23 -2.06 -14.85
C ARG A 115 -7.84 -2.15 -14.22
N MET A 116 -7.46 -3.29 -13.64
CA MET A 116 -6.19 -3.45 -12.95
C MET A 116 -5.02 -3.45 -13.93
N GLY A 117 -3.87 -2.99 -13.44
CA GLY A 117 -2.65 -2.81 -14.23
C GLY A 117 -2.75 -1.75 -15.34
N LYS A 118 -3.93 -1.17 -15.56
CA LYS A 118 -4.20 -0.18 -16.61
C LYS A 118 -4.17 1.22 -16.04
N GLN A 119 -3.40 2.10 -16.67
CA GLN A 119 -3.34 3.52 -16.31
C GLN A 119 -3.31 4.40 -17.56
N ILE A 120 -3.81 5.62 -17.42
CA ILE A 120 -3.75 6.65 -18.45
C ILE A 120 -2.93 7.80 -17.90
N ILE A 121 -1.86 8.16 -18.62
CA ILE A 121 -1.07 9.35 -18.31
C ILE A 121 -1.27 10.33 -19.44
N LEU A 122 -1.79 11.50 -19.10
CA LEU A 122 -1.93 12.62 -20.01
C LEU A 122 -0.65 13.44 -19.98
N VAL A 123 -0.19 13.85 -21.15
CA VAL A 123 1.09 14.53 -21.30
C VAL A 123 0.93 15.80 -22.12
N HIS A 124 1.63 16.84 -21.70
CA HIS A 124 1.73 18.09 -22.43
C HIS A 124 3.21 18.37 -22.66
N GLY A 125 3.65 18.28 -23.93
CA GLY A 125 5.04 18.42 -24.32
C GLY A 125 5.56 17.22 -25.11
N PRO A 126 6.82 17.27 -25.57
CA PRO A 126 7.42 16.28 -26.45
C PRO A 126 8.03 15.11 -25.67
N LEU A 127 7.26 14.48 -24.78
CA LEU A 127 7.72 13.29 -24.06
C LEU A 127 7.30 12.03 -24.81
N ASP A 128 8.23 11.10 -24.97
CA ASP A 128 7.87 9.77 -25.44
C ASP A 128 7.17 8.96 -24.34
N TRP A 129 6.74 7.74 -24.68
CA TRP A 129 6.00 6.91 -23.75
C TRP A 129 6.84 6.44 -22.56
N GLU A 130 8.15 6.24 -22.74
CA GLU A 130 9.07 5.70 -21.75
C GLU A 130 9.46 6.79 -20.76
N GLU A 131 9.81 7.98 -21.27
CA GLU A 131 10.08 9.18 -20.48
C GLU A 131 8.84 9.57 -19.65
N CYS A 132 7.67 9.59 -20.29
CA CYS A 132 6.41 9.91 -19.61
C CYS A 132 6.12 8.94 -18.46
N LEU A 133 6.34 7.64 -18.67
CA LEU A 133 6.16 6.63 -17.63
C LEU A 133 7.20 6.76 -16.51
N THR A 134 8.45 7.03 -16.86
CA THR A 134 9.56 7.21 -15.91
C THR A 134 9.29 8.39 -14.99
N VAL A 135 9.02 9.57 -15.54
CA VAL A 135 8.73 10.79 -14.76
C VAL A 135 7.51 10.58 -13.85
N TYR A 136 6.48 9.88 -14.33
CA TYR A 136 5.31 9.56 -13.52
C TYR A 136 5.63 8.62 -12.36
N ARG A 137 6.42 7.55 -12.60
CA ARG A 137 6.83 6.60 -11.56
C ARG A 137 7.73 7.25 -10.52
N GLU A 138 8.63 8.14 -10.93
CA GLU A 138 9.45 8.95 -10.02
C GLU A 138 8.59 9.85 -9.14
N ARG A 139 7.59 10.52 -9.73
CA ARG A 139 6.63 11.32 -8.96
C ARG A 139 5.87 10.49 -7.93
N ASP A 140 5.36 9.30 -8.30
CA ASP A 140 4.66 8.40 -7.38
C ASP A 140 5.58 7.92 -6.24
N ALA A 141 6.86 7.64 -6.51
CA ALA A 141 7.84 7.32 -5.48
C ALA A 141 8.04 8.48 -4.49
N ILE A 142 8.14 9.71 -4.99
CA ILE A 142 8.22 10.93 -4.18
C ILE A 142 6.94 11.11 -3.35
N GLU A 143 5.75 10.97 -3.95
CA GLU A 143 4.47 11.09 -3.24
C GLU A 143 4.32 10.08 -2.10
N LYS A 144 4.76 8.83 -2.32
CA LYS A 144 4.78 7.78 -1.29
C LYS A 144 5.75 8.14 -0.16
N ALA A 145 6.94 8.64 -0.50
CA ALA A 145 7.89 9.12 0.50
C ALA A 145 7.28 10.24 1.35
N PHE A 146 6.70 11.28 0.73
CA PHE A 146 6.02 12.35 1.45
C PHE A 146 4.83 11.87 2.29
N ARG A 147 4.06 10.89 1.80
CA ARG A 147 2.98 10.29 2.59
C ARG A 147 3.53 9.65 3.85
N ALA A 148 4.57 8.83 3.74
CA ALA A 148 5.23 8.20 4.90
C ALA A 148 5.75 9.25 5.91
N LEU A 149 6.29 10.38 5.42
CA LEU A 149 6.69 11.49 6.29
C LEU A 149 5.51 12.03 7.11
N LYS A 150 4.35 12.21 6.46
CA LYS A 150 3.17 12.82 7.07
C LYS A 150 2.44 11.87 8.01
N THR A 151 2.24 10.61 7.62
CA THR A 151 1.45 9.65 8.39
C THR A 151 2.25 8.98 9.48
N ASP A 152 3.44 8.47 9.12
CA ASP A 152 4.16 7.54 9.97
C ASP A 152 5.16 8.27 10.87
N LEU A 153 5.82 9.29 10.32
CA LEU A 153 6.78 10.12 11.06
C LEU A 153 6.14 11.38 11.68
N GLN A 154 4.84 11.62 11.43
CA GLN A 154 4.06 12.74 11.96
C GLN A 154 4.79 14.10 11.87
N VAL A 155 5.46 14.32 10.74
CA VAL A 155 6.34 15.46 10.48
C VAL A 155 5.61 16.82 10.49
N MET A 156 4.28 16.82 10.46
CA MET A 156 3.47 18.02 10.37
C MET A 156 2.49 18.14 11.54
N PRO A 157 2.20 19.37 12.01
CA PRO A 157 2.70 20.64 11.48
C PRO A 157 4.13 20.99 11.93
N LEU A 158 4.86 21.65 11.03
CA LEU A 158 6.19 22.20 11.25
C LEU A 158 6.10 23.54 11.99
N ASN A 159 6.04 23.53 13.32
CA ASN A 159 5.96 24.76 14.14
C ASN A 159 7.34 25.43 14.33
N VAL A 160 8.09 25.58 13.24
CA VAL A 160 9.48 26.06 13.27
C VAL A 160 9.55 27.53 12.83
N ARG A 161 10.14 28.39 13.68
CA ARG A 161 10.20 29.85 13.46
C ARG A 161 11.39 30.33 12.63
N LYS A 162 12.45 29.53 12.48
CA LYS A 162 13.69 29.89 11.78
C LYS A 162 13.97 28.93 10.63
N GLU A 163 14.40 29.46 9.49
CA GLU A 163 14.75 28.65 8.31
C GLU A 163 15.87 27.64 8.60
N ALA A 164 16.89 28.01 9.38
CA ALA A 164 17.97 27.10 9.77
C ALA A 164 17.46 25.88 10.55
N THR A 165 16.53 26.08 11.48
CA THR A 165 15.90 24.99 12.24
C THR A 165 15.03 24.12 11.33
N LEU A 166 14.35 24.72 10.34
CA LEU A 166 13.58 23.97 9.35
C LEU A 166 14.50 23.06 8.51
N LYS A 167 15.63 23.59 8.02
CA LYS A 167 16.63 22.82 7.27
C LYS A 167 17.20 21.67 8.11
N GLY A 168 17.55 21.92 9.37
CA GLY A 168 18.01 20.88 10.29
C GLY A 168 16.96 19.81 10.55
N TYR A 169 15.70 20.21 10.73
CA TYR A 169 14.60 19.26 10.93
C TYR A 169 14.35 18.40 9.69
N LEU A 170 14.28 19.00 8.50
CA LEU A 170 14.15 18.28 7.23
C LEU A 170 15.30 17.28 7.01
N PHE A 171 16.52 17.64 7.40
CA PHE A 171 17.67 16.75 7.32
C PHE A 171 17.51 15.52 8.24
N VAL A 172 17.11 15.72 9.50
CA VAL A 172 16.84 14.61 10.44
C VAL A 172 15.73 13.71 9.90
N ILE A 173 14.64 14.28 9.39
CA ILE A 173 13.54 13.52 8.79
C ILE A 173 14.01 12.66 7.62
N PHE A 174 14.84 13.23 6.75
CA PHE A 174 15.38 12.52 5.61
C PHE A 174 16.19 11.29 6.07
N LEU A 175 17.03 11.44 7.09
CA LEU A 175 17.74 10.32 7.70
C LEU A 175 16.79 9.29 8.33
N SER A 176 15.77 9.75 9.06
CA SER A 176 14.74 8.87 9.63
C SER A 176 14.01 8.08 8.55
N LEU A 177 13.70 8.69 7.41
CA LEU A 177 13.05 8.01 6.29
C LEU A 177 13.96 6.94 5.67
N ILE A 178 15.24 7.24 5.47
CA ILE A 178 16.23 6.26 4.98
C ILE A 178 16.30 5.05 5.93
N LEU A 179 16.43 5.29 7.23
CA LEU A 179 16.49 4.22 8.24
C LEU A 179 15.19 3.41 8.25
N ARG A 180 14.03 4.09 8.20
CA ARG A 180 12.70 3.47 8.14
C ARG A 180 12.58 2.55 6.92
N MET A 181 12.91 3.04 5.72
CA MET A 181 12.85 2.26 4.48
C MET A 181 13.80 1.06 4.52
N ARG A 182 15.01 1.22 5.06
CA ARG A 182 15.98 0.13 5.20
C ARG A 182 15.49 -0.95 6.16
N LEU A 183 14.92 -0.56 7.30
CA LEU A 183 14.38 -1.51 8.27
C LEU A 183 13.15 -2.23 7.71
N LEU A 184 12.24 -1.51 7.05
CA LEU A 184 11.06 -2.09 6.41
C LEU A 184 11.45 -3.10 5.33
N LYS A 185 12.48 -2.79 4.53
CA LYS A 185 13.04 -3.73 3.54
C LYS A 185 13.55 -5.00 4.23
N ARG A 186 14.34 -4.88 5.30
CA ARG A 186 14.82 -6.04 6.06
C ARG A 186 13.68 -6.87 6.64
N MET A 187 12.67 -6.24 7.22
CA MET A 187 11.50 -6.96 7.75
C MET A 187 10.75 -7.72 6.66
N LYS A 188 10.69 -7.17 5.44
CA LYS A 188 10.11 -7.87 4.29
C LYS A 188 10.96 -9.08 3.90
N ASP A 189 12.27 -8.89 3.78
CA ASP A 189 13.19 -9.94 3.34
C ASP A 189 13.27 -11.11 4.35
N THR A 190 12.96 -10.87 5.63
CA THR A 190 13.01 -11.86 6.72
C THR A 190 11.65 -12.43 7.12
N GLY A 191 10.56 -12.02 6.46
CA GLY A 191 9.20 -12.46 6.77
C GLY A 191 8.57 -11.82 8.02
N LEU A 192 9.28 -10.94 8.74
CA LEU A 192 8.77 -10.28 9.96
C LEU A 192 7.51 -9.43 9.73
N LEU A 193 7.24 -9.01 8.50
CA LEU A 193 6.01 -8.26 8.17
C LEU A 193 4.73 -9.08 8.28
N GLU A 194 4.83 -10.41 8.34
CA GLU A 194 3.66 -11.28 8.54
C GLU A 194 3.14 -11.18 9.99
N ASP A 195 4.05 -11.01 10.95
CA ASP A 195 3.74 -11.01 12.38
C ASP A 195 3.75 -9.61 13.01
N TYR A 196 4.50 -8.67 12.43
CA TYR A 196 4.73 -7.34 13.01
C TYR A 196 4.56 -6.21 12.01
N THR A 197 3.88 -5.15 12.44
CA THR A 197 4.05 -3.83 11.84
C THR A 197 5.40 -3.25 12.22
N LEU A 198 5.93 -2.32 11.43
CA LEU A 198 7.20 -1.65 11.75
C LEU A 198 7.13 -0.95 13.11
N GLU A 199 6.03 -0.24 13.38
CA GLU A 199 5.79 0.41 14.68
C GLU A 199 5.68 -0.62 15.80
N GLY A 200 4.96 -1.72 15.58
CA GLY A 200 4.79 -2.79 16.57
C GLY A 200 6.12 -3.45 16.94
N LEU A 201 6.97 -3.71 15.94
CA LEU A 201 8.32 -4.23 16.15
C LEU A 201 9.18 -3.26 16.96
N LEU A 202 9.18 -1.97 16.60
CA LEU A 202 9.93 -0.95 17.33
C LEU A 202 9.46 -0.81 18.78
N LEU A 203 8.14 -0.85 19.02
CA LEU A 203 7.56 -0.84 20.36
C LEU A 203 7.94 -2.08 21.18
N GLU A 204 8.02 -3.25 20.55
CA GLU A 204 8.46 -4.47 21.22
C GLU A 204 9.94 -4.41 21.63
N LEU A 205 10.80 -3.90 20.74
CA LEU A 205 12.23 -3.72 21.03
C LEU A 205 12.50 -2.58 22.02
N ALA A 206 11.68 -1.52 22.04
CA ALA A 206 11.82 -0.39 22.96
C ALA A 206 11.67 -0.77 24.44
N LYS A 207 11.15 -1.98 24.73
CA LYS A 207 11.06 -2.53 26.08
C LYS A 207 12.42 -2.96 26.63
N ILE A 208 13.41 -3.22 25.76
CA ILE A 208 14.77 -3.57 26.16
C ILE A 208 15.47 -2.30 26.65
N LYS A 209 15.91 -2.28 27.91
CA LYS A 209 16.57 -1.13 28.53
C LYS A 209 17.93 -1.52 29.10
N LYS A 210 18.87 -0.57 29.09
CA LYS A 210 20.09 -0.65 29.90
C LYS A 210 19.90 0.19 31.16
N ILE A 211 20.07 -0.42 32.32
CA ILE A 211 19.90 0.20 33.63
C ILE A 211 21.28 0.34 34.25
N ARG A 212 21.63 1.55 34.69
CA ARG A 212 22.84 1.79 35.48
C ARG A 212 22.47 1.73 36.97
N LEU A 213 23.09 0.82 37.70
CA LEU A 213 22.93 0.66 39.13
C LEU A 213 23.78 1.69 39.90
N ALA A 214 23.48 1.89 41.18
CA ALA A 214 24.19 2.85 42.03
C ALA A 214 25.70 2.55 42.18
N ASN A 215 26.08 1.28 42.03
CA ASN A 215 27.48 0.82 42.02
C ASN A 215 28.20 1.07 40.68
N GLY A 216 27.54 1.68 39.69
CA GLY A 216 28.09 1.95 38.36
C GLY A 216 27.94 0.81 37.35
N GLU A 217 27.44 -0.35 37.78
CA GLU A 217 27.20 -1.50 36.90
C GLU A 217 26.06 -1.23 35.91
N VAL A 218 26.21 -1.68 34.66
CA VAL A 218 25.19 -1.52 33.62
C VAL A 218 24.62 -2.88 33.27
N ILE A 219 23.35 -3.10 33.62
CA ILE A 219 22.62 -4.33 33.32
C ILE A 219 21.63 -4.09 32.17
N THR A 220 21.41 -5.09 31.32
CA THR A 220 20.34 -5.05 30.31
C THR A 220 19.13 -5.79 30.85
N THR A 221 17.92 -5.25 30.66
CA THR A 221 16.68 -5.93 31.04
C THR A 221 16.53 -7.25 30.30
N GLU A 222 15.76 -8.17 30.89
CA GLU A 222 15.49 -9.47 30.30
C GLU A 222 14.96 -9.34 28.86
N ILE A 223 15.56 -10.09 27.95
CA ILE A 223 15.16 -10.15 26.54
C ILE A 223 14.19 -11.31 26.37
N SER A 224 12.95 -10.98 26.02
CA SER A 224 11.89 -11.96 25.79
C SER A 224 12.19 -12.85 24.57
N LYS A 225 11.54 -14.03 24.49
CA LYS A 225 11.66 -14.92 23.33
C LYS A 225 11.27 -14.19 22.03
N LYS A 226 10.22 -13.37 22.06
CA LYS A 226 9.78 -12.56 20.90
C LYS A 226 10.87 -11.59 20.46
N GLN A 227 11.49 -10.89 21.40
CA GLN A 227 12.58 -9.95 21.12
C GLN A 227 13.84 -10.63 20.59
N ARG A 228 14.14 -11.85 21.05
CA ARG A 228 15.25 -12.66 20.48
C ARG A 228 14.98 -13.04 19.04
N THR A 229 13.79 -13.56 18.74
CA THR A 229 13.41 -13.91 17.36
C THR A 229 13.48 -12.70 16.43
N ILE A 230 13.02 -11.53 16.88
CA ILE A 230 13.15 -10.28 16.11
C ILE A 230 14.62 -9.93 15.85
N GLN A 231 15.46 -9.97 16.88
CA GLN A 231 16.88 -9.64 16.79
C GLN A 231 17.64 -10.60 15.85
N GLU A 232 17.41 -11.90 16.01
CA GLU A 232 17.97 -12.96 15.15
C GLU A 232 17.56 -12.75 13.69
N ALA A 233 16.27 -12.55 13.43
CA ALA A 233 15.76 -12.31 12.08
C ALA A 233 16.38 -11.05 11.45
N LEU A 234 16.62 -9.98 12.22
CA LEU A 234 17.25 -8.76 11.70
C LEU A 234 18.79 -8.84 11.57
N GLY A 235 19.39 -9.95 11.99
CA GLY A 235 20.85 -10.11 12.07
C GLY A 235 21.49 -9.19 13.09
N LEU A 236 20.72 -8.79 14.11
CA LEU A 236 21.15 -7.97 15.23
C LEU A 236 21.48 -8.93 16.39
N CYS A 237 22.55 -9.71 16.27
CA CYS A 237 22.92 -10.61 17.36
C CYS A 237 23.36 -9.78 18.60
N ALA A 238 22.91 -10.26 19.76
CA ALA A 238 23.41 -9.90 21.09
C ALA A 238 24.69 -10.68 21.41
#